data_AF-A0A1Y1KAI7-F1
#
_entry.id   AF-A0A1Y1KAI7-F1
#
_cell.length_a   1.000
_cell.length_b   1.000
_cell.length_c   1.000
_cell.angle_alpha   90.00
_cell.angle_beta   90.00
_cell.angle_gamma   90.00
#
_symmetry.space_group_name_H-M   'P 1'
#
loop_
_entity.id
_entity.type
_entity.pdbx_description
1 polymer ?
#
loop_
_entity_poly.entity_id
_entity_poly.type
_entity_poly.pdbx_seq_one_letter_code
_entity_poly.pdbx_strand_id
1 'polypeptide(L)'
;IGSLSYVPKIKEWASVVSGLLKLGGRLFIREFHPMFLSLDNGESGDMVINSPYFEREEPIIMDRQGTYVDSGDYIFSSTRRAVFNHGIGEVVQALLDEGMRLTALR
;
A
#
# COMPACT_ATOMS: atom_id res chain seq x y z
N ILE A 1 2.17 0.07 9.56
CA ILE A 1 1.23 0.78 8.67
C ILE A 1 2.02 0.98 7.39
N GLY A 2 1.46 0.71 6.21
CA GLY A 2 2.23 0.75 4.96
C GLY A 2 2.61 -0.62 4.43
N SER A 3 1.82 -1.67 4.68
CA SER A 3 2.17 -3.00 4.16
C SER A 3 1.60 -3.26 2.78
N LEU A 4 0.41 -2.72 2.47
CA LEU A 4 -0.20 -2.95 1.16
C LEU A 4 0.60 -2.33 0.01
N SER A 5 1.43 -1.31 0.28
CA SER A 5 2.28 -0.71 -0.74
C SER A 5 3.37 -1.63 -1.28
N TYR A 6 3.61 -2.79 -0.67
CA TYR A 6 4.55 -3.80 -1.18
C TYR A 6 3.86 -4.94 -1.93
N VAL A 7 2.54 -4.88 -2.07
CA VAL A 7 1.73 -5.88 -2.79
C VAL A 7 1.58 -5.42 -4.23
N PRO A 8 2.00 -6.22 -5.23
CA PRO A 8 1.87 -5.85 -6.64
C PRO A 8 0.43 -5.87 -7.16
N LYS A 9 -0.39 -6.82 -6.67
CA LYS A 9 -1.76 -7.07 -7.14
C LYS A 9 -2.70 -7.24 -5.97
N ILE A 10 -3.58 -6.27 -5.73
CA ILE A 10 -4.47 -6.26 -4.58
C ILE A 10 -5.52 -7.37 -4.65
N LYS A 11 -5.94 -7.75 -5.86
CA LYS A 11 -6.88 -8.86 -6.08
C LYS A 11 -6.29 -10.20 -5.63
N GLU A 12 -5.06 -10.49 -6.04
CA GLU A 12 -4.38 -11.74 -5.65
C GLU A 12 -4.13 -11.77 -4.13
N TRP A 13 -3.74 -10.64 -3.55
CA TRP A 13 -3.60 -10.51 -2.11
C TRP A 13 -4.91 -10.78 -1.37
N ALA A 14 -6.05 -10.26 -1.85
CA ALA A 14 -7.35 -10.50 -1.24
C ALA A 14 -7.70 -11.99 -1.25
N SER A 15 -7.44 -12.69 -2.36
CA SER A 15 -7.68 -14.13 -2.49
C SER A 15 -6.85 -14.94 -1.49
N VAL A 16 -5.55 -14.61 -1.35
CA VAL A 16 -4.67 -15.24 -0.36
C VAL A 16 -5.18 -15.01 1.06
N VAL A 17 -5.56 -13.77 1.40
CA VAL A 17 -6.06 -13.45 2.74
C VAL A 17 -7.36 -14.20 3.03
N SER A 18 -8.32 -14.21 2.11
CA SER A 18 -9.59 -14.91 2.27
C SER A 18 -9.36 -16.42 2.45
N GLY A 19 -8.49 -17.03 1.64
CA GLY A 19 -8.18 -18.46 1.70
C GLY A 19 -7.43 -18.91 2.96
N LEU A 20 -6.71 -18.01 3.64
CA LEU A 20 -6.01 -18.29 4.89
C LEU A 20 -6.89 -18.12 6.13
N LEU A 21 -8.05 -17.46 6.02
CA LEU A 21 -8.97 -17.29 7.13
C LEU A 21 -9.77 -18.58 7.37
N LYS A 22 -9.94 -18.93 8.65
CA LYS A 22 -10.94 -19.94 9.06
C LYS A 22 -12.34 -19.41 8.75
N LEU A 23 -13.32 -20.30 8.61
CA LEU A 23 -14.72 -19.90 8.47
C LEU A 23 -15.14 -18.96 9.62
N GLY A 24 -15.71 -17.80 9.28
CA GLY A 24 -16.06 -16.76 10.25
C GLY A 24 -14.88 -15.90 10.76
N GLY A 25 -13.67 -16.12 10.23
CA GLY A 25 -12.49 -15.30 10.50
C GLY A 25 -12.69 -13.83 10.12
N ARG A 26 -11.88 -12.96 10.73
CA ARG A 26 -11.96 -11.50 10.51
C ARG A 26 -10.61 -10.95 10.12
N LEU A 27 -10.64 -10.04 9.14
CA LEU A 27 -9.49 -9.26 8.72
C LEU A 27 -9.62 -7.84 9.30
N PHE A 28 -8.54 -7.35 9.90
CA PHE A 28 -8.40 -5.97 10.34
C PHE A 28 -7.20 -5.35 9.63
N ILE A 29 -7.40 -4.20 8.98
CA ILE A 29 -6.37 -3.52 8.21
C ILE A 29 -6.20 -2.12 8.77
N ARG A 30 -4.94 -1.71 8.93
CA ARG A 30 -4.56 -0.32 9.22
C ARG A 30 -3.52 0.10 8.21
N GLU A 31 -3.90 1.04 7.36
CA GLU A 31 -3.11 1.47 6.21
C GLU A 31 -3.09 3.00 6.08
N PHE A 32 -2.12 3.54 5.34
CA PHE A 32 -2.13 4.93 4.91
C PHE A 32 -3.25 5.18 3.91
N HIS A 33 -3.83 6.38 3.94
CA HIS A 33 -4.78 6.78 2.90
C HIS A 33 -4.03 6.91 1.57
N PRO A 34 -4.51 6.33 0.45
CA PRO A 34 -3.79 6.33 -0.84
C PRO A 34 -3.51 7.74 -1.36
N MET A 35 -4.38 8.72 -1.08
CA MET A 35 -4.09 10.14 -1.35
C MET A 35 -2.77 10.58 -0.71
N PHE A 36 -2.49 10.21 0.54
CA PHE A 36 -1.22 10.57 1.19
C PHE A 36 -0.01 10.01 0.45
N LEU A 37 -0.13 8.79 -0.08
CA LEU A 37 0.93 8.15 -0.88
C LEU A 37 1.06 8.70 -2.31
N SER A 38 0.05 9.45 -2.77
CA SER A 38 0.06 10.11 -4.09
C SER A 38 0.65 11.52 -4.08
N LEU A 39 0.79 12.12 -2.89
CA LEU A 39 1.23 13.49 -2.70
C LEU A 39 2.76 13.58 -2.61
N ASP A 40 3.31 14.67 -3.14
CA ASP A 40 4.71 15.04 -3.05
C ASP A 40 4.87 16.56 -3.11
N ASN A 41 6.09 17.04 -2.88
CA ASN A 41 6.45 18.44 -3.03
C ASN A 41 6.79 18.75 -4.50
N GLY A 42 6.11 19.75 -5.07
CA GLY A 42 6.46 20.33 -6.36
C GLY A 42 7.72 21.20 -6.27
N GLU A 43 8.20 21.68 -7.41
CA GLU A 43 9.44 22.46 -7.52
C GLU A 43 9.43 23.76 -6.68
N SER A 44 8.26 24.37 -6.54
CA SER A 44 8.00 25.56 -5.73
C SER A 44 7.74 25.28 -4.24
N GLY A 45 7.75 24.00 -3.83
CA GLY A 45 7.33 23.58 -2.49
C GLY A 45 5.82 23.42 -2.32
N ASP A 46 5.05 23.57 -3.40
CA ASP A 46 3.60 23.32 -3.40
C ASP A 46 3.31 21.82 -3.25
N MET A 47 2.18 21.48 -2.64
CA MET A 47 1.74 20.09 -2.55
C MET A 47 1.08 19.67 -3.87
N VAL A 48 1.65 18.67 -4.54
CA VAL A 48 1.18 18.17 -5.84
C VAL A 48 0.87 16.68 -5.78
N ILE A 49 -0.03 16.23 -6.66
CA ILE A 49 -0.27 14.79 -6.88
C ILE A 49 0.67 14.36 -8.02
N ASN A 50 1.75 13.66 -7.69
CA ASN A 50 2.73 13.20 -8.68
C ASN A 50 2.87 11.68 -8.76
N SER A 51 2.26 10.96 -7.83
CA SER A 51 2.34 9.51 -7.73
C SER A 51 0.94 8.90 -7.98
N PRO A 52 0.85 7.72 -8.63
CA PRO A 52 -0.42 7.05 -8.88
C PRO A 52 -1.27 6.93 -7.62
N TYR A 53 -2.58 7.16 -7.75
CA TYR A 53 -3.56 6.88 -6.70
C TYR A 53 -4.09 5.44 -6.77
N PHE A 54 -4.38 4.99 -7.99
CA PHE A 54 -4.90 3.66 -8.28
C PHE A 54 -3.75 2.69 -8.56
N GLU A 55 -4.04 1.38 -8.42
CA GLU A 55 -3.12 0.31 -8.78
C GLU A 55 -2.65 0.45 -10.24
N ARG A 56 -1.36 0.18 -10.46
CA ARG A 56 -0.76 0.06 -11.79
C ARG A 56 0.02 -1.24 -11.89
N GLU A 57 0.23 -1.70 -13.11
CA GLU A 57 1.06 -2.87 -13.36
C GLU A 57 2.51 -2.61 -13.01
N GLU A 58 3.04 -1.46 -13.41
CA GLU A 58 4.40 -1.05 -13.08
C GLU A 58 4.47 -0.43 -11.67
N PRO A 59 5.46 -0.83 -10.85
CA PRO A 59 5.70 -0.19 -9.56
C PRO A 59 6.33 1.19 -9.74
N ILE A 60 6.17 2.01 -8.70
CA ILE A 60 7.08 3.12 -8.45
C ILE A 60 8.37 2.53 -7.88
N ILE A 61 9.50 2.87 -8.48
CA ILE A 61 10.82 2.51 -7.95
C ILE A 61 11.27 3.62 -7.01
N MET A 62 11.34 3.31 -5.73
CA MET A 62 11.96 4.18 -4.73
C MET A 62 13.39 3.75 -4.52
N ASP A 63 14.34 4.66 -4.77
CA ASP A 63 15.75 4.45 -4.45
C ASP A 63 16.19 5.46 -3.40
N ARG A 64 16.18 5.03 -2.14
CA ARG A 64 16.51 5.90 -1.01
C ARG A 64 17.19 5.09 0.10
N GLN A 65 18.24 5.67 0.68
CA GLN A 65 18.86 5.20 1.92
C GLN A 65 17.89 5.31 3.11
N GLY A 66 18.09 4.46 4.11
CA GLY A 66 17.35 4.53 5.36
C GLY A 66 15.90 4.03 5.29
N THR A 67 15.29 4.07 6.47
CA THR A 67 13.91 3.66 6.73
C THR A 67 13.23 4.71 7.61
N TYR A 68 11.97 4.50 7.94
CA TYR A 68 11.19 5.39 8.80
C TYR A 68 11.68 5.41 10.26
N VAL A 69 12.60 4.52 10.63
CA VAL A 69 13.31 4.54 11.92
C VAL A 69 14.73 5.07 11.73
N ASP A 70 15.20 5.81 12.73
CA ASP A 70 16.59 6.22 12.80
C ASP A 70 17.47 4.96 12.83
N SER A 71 18.38 4.87 11.86
CA SER A 71 19.28 3.74 11.67
C SER A 71 20.70 4.07 12.14
N GLY A 72 20.92 5.24 12.74
CA GLY A 72 22.24 5.74 13.11
C GLY A 72 23.17 5.78 11.91
N ASP A 73 24.40 5.30 12.10
CA ASP A 73 25.45 5.29 11.07
C ASP A 73 25.39 4.09 10.12
N TYR A 74 24.32 3.27 10.18
CA TYR A 74 24.21 2.10 9.31
C TYR A 74 23.98 2.51 7.85
N ILE A 75 24.80 1.96 6.95
CA ILE A 75 24.71 2.21 5.50
C ILE A 75 24.02 1.02 4.82
N PHE A 76 22.87 1.27 4.20
CA PHE A 76 22.14 0.24 3.48
C PHE A 76 22.81 -0.03 2.12
N SER A 77 23.10 -1.30 1.83
CA SER A 77 23.58 -1.72 0.51
C SER A 77 22.45 -1.98 -0.49
N SER A 78 21.22 -2.17 -0.02
CA SER A 78 20.02 -2.38 -0.83
C SER A 78 18.99 -1.30 -0.54
N THR A 79 18.98 -0.26 -1.37
CA THR A 79 18.14 0.94 -1.21
C THR A 79 16.91 0.97 -2.09
N ARG A 80 16.95 0.19 -3.19
CA ARG A 80 15.92 0.15 -4.21
C ARG A 80 14.75 -0.72 -3.77
N ARG A 81 13.54 -0.15 -3.82
CA ARG A 81 12.28 -0.78 -3.44
C ARG A 81 11.24 -0.53 -4.52
N ALA A 82 10.46 -1.57 -4.85
CA ALA A 82 9.27 -1.44 -5.67
C ALA A 82 8.08 -1.19 -4.75
N VAL A 83 7.33 -0.12 -5.00
CA VAL A 83 6.12 0.20 -4.25
C VAL A 83 4.94 0.42 -5.18
N PHE A 84 3.76 0.06 -4.70
CA PHE A 84 2.48 0.18 -5.37
C PHE A 84 1.56 1.03 -4.50
N ASN A 85 0.59 1.69 -5.13
CA ASN A 85 -0.50 2.35 -4.42
C ASN A 85 -1.80 1.67 -4.78
N HIS A 86 -2.73 1.62 -3.83
CA HIS A 86 -4.01 0.92 -3.97
C HIS A 86 -5.11 1.83 -3.47
N GLY A 87 -6.04 2.18 -4.36
CA GLY A 87 -7.20 2.98 -4.01
C GLY A 87 -8.04 2.25 -2.95
N ILE A 88 -8.68 2.99 -2.05
CA ILE A 88 -9.55 2.42 -1.01
C ILE A 88 -10.64 1.54 -1.63
N GLY A 89 -11.21 2.00 -2.75
CA GLY A 89 -12.20 1.23 -3.51
C GLY A 89 -11.64 -0.08 -4.06
N GLU A 90 -10.39 -0.11 -4.53
CA GLU A 90 -9.75 -1.32 -5.06
C GLU A 90 -9.51 -2.34 -3.95
N VAL A 91 -9.00 -1.90 -2.78
CA VAL A 91 -8.79 -2.76 -1.62
C VAL A 91 -10.11 -3.32 -1.10
N VAL A 92 -11.12 -2.46 -0.92
CA VAL A 92 -12.42 -2.89 -0.42
C VAL A 92 -13.10 -3.83 -1.41
N GLN A 93 -13.13 -3.48 -2.70
CA GLN A 93 -13.76 -4.29 -3.73
C GLN A 93 -13.08 -5.66 -3.88
N ALA A 94 -11.74 -5.71 -3.87
CA ALA A 94 -11.01 -6.97 -3.94
C ALA A 94 -11.40 -7.95 -2.81
N LEU A 95 -11.61 -7.45 -1.59
CA LEU A 95 -12.07 -8.29 -0.47
C LEU A 95 -13.54 -8.70 -0.62
N LEU A 96 -14.41 -7.81 -1.12
CA LEU A 96 -15.82 -8.11 -1.37
C LEU A 96 -15.98 -9.18 -2.47
N ASP A 97 -15.15 -9.13 -3.52
CA ASP A 97 -15.14 -10.11 -4.61
C ASP A 97 -14.76 -11.51 -4.09
N GLU A 98 -13.94 -11.61 -3.04
CA GLU A 98 -13.58 -12.85 -2.35
C GLU A 98 -14.62 -13.30 -1.30
N GLY A 99 -15.82 -12.71 -1.32
CA GLY A 99 -16.93 -13.06 -0.45
C GLY A 99 -16.81 -12.55 0.98
N MET A 100 -15.85 -11.66 1.27
CA MET A 100 -15.76 -11.03 2.59
C MET A 100 -16.87 -10.00 2.78
N ARG A 101 -17.22 -9.73 4.04
CA ARG A 101 -18.22 -8.72 4.41
C ARG A 101 -17.56 -7.54 5.11
N LEU A 102 -17.73 -6.34 4.55
CA LEU A 102 -17.29 -5.10 5.19
C LEU A 102 -18.09 -4.86 6.47
N THR A 103 -17.39 -4.67 7.59
CA THR A 103 -18.02 -4.40 8.90
C THR A 103 -17.72 -2.99 9.44
N ALA A 104 -16.65 -2.35 8.96
CA ALA A 104 -16.31 -0.96 9.25
C ALA A 104 -15.31 -0.43 8.21
N LEU A 105 -15.41 0.87 7.92
CA LEU A 105 -14.42 1.68 7.21
C LEU A 105 -14.35 3.02 7.94
N ARG A 106 -13.15 3.50 8.26
CA ARG A 106 -12.90 4.68 9.10
C ARG A 106 -11.72 5.47 8.58
#